data_AF-A0A843BF12-F1
#
_entry.id   AF-A0A843BF12-F1
#
_cell.length_a   1.000
_cell.length_b   1.000
_cell.length_c   1.000
_cell.angle_alpha   90.00
_cell.angle_beta   90.00
_cell.angle_gamma   90.00
#
_symmetry.space_group_name_H-M   'P 1'
#
loop_
_entity.id
_entity.type
_entity.pdbx_description
1 polymer ?
#
loop_
_entity_poly.entity_id
_entity_poly.type
_entity_poly.pdbx_seq_one_letter_code
_entity_poly.pdbx_strand_id
1 'polypeptide(L)'
;MRDPQAYRDTAEEAAEASLQAVSLVIRKLFMLLHGSYGSLFTSKFATGQMAGKHDKGAISAMKVWDAKLSRFPATVVEQAASRLAAEHADFPPNLPQFEQMCDAVMPRQTYAQQQGLSALPAPVAAQPVKVSLQQRNDGKDWARRIVARMEQGDTSISMYSGKSARMALGLEVKV
;
A
#
# COMPACT_ATOMS: atom_id res chain seq x y z
N MET A 1 32.01 3.54 50.72
CA MET A 1 31.33 4.73 50.18
C MET A 1 31.35 4.58 48.67
N ARG A 2 30.20 4.40 48.00
CA ARG A 2 30.14 4.20 46.54
C ARG A 2 30.10 5.57 45.88
N ASP A 3 30.94 5.79 44.87
CA ASP A 3 31.09 7.09 44.20
C ASP A 3 29.77 7.50 43.49
N PRO A 4 29.13 8.61 43.87
CA PRO A 4 27.88 9.08 43.25
C PRO A 4 28.02 9.40 41.77
N GLN A 5 29.23 9.74 41.32
CA GLN A 5 29.51 10.08 39.92
C GLN A 5 29.42 8.82 39.04
N ALA A 6 30.04 7.72 39.47
CA ALA A 6 30.01 6.43 38.77
C ALA A 6 28.59 5.85 38.60
N TYR A 7 27.69 6.12 39.54
CA TYR A 7 26.28 5.71 39.43
C TYR A 7 25.51 6.52 38.37
N ARG A 8 25.82 7.81 38.19
CA ARG A 8 25.18 8.64 37.16
C ARG A 8 25.59 8.22 35.76
N ASP A 9 26.87 7.92 35.56
CA ASP A 9 27.41 7.50 34.26
C ASP A 9 26.77 6.18 33.80
N THR A 10 26.66 5.17 34.68
CA THR A 10 26.01 3.89 34.34
C THR A 10 24.51 4.03 34.03
N ALA A 11 23.81 4.93 34.72
CA ALA A 11 22.38 5.18 34.46
C ALA A 11 22.14 5.92 33.15
N GLU A 12 23.05 6.83 32.78
CA GLU A 12 23.04 7.55 31.50
C GLU A 12 23.36 6.62 30.34
N GLU A 13 24.41 5.79 30.43
CA GLU A 13 24.75 4.79 29.43
C GLU A 13 23.59 3.80 29.18
N ALA A 14 22.94 3.32 30.24
CA ALA A 14 21.79 2.42 30.13
C ALA A 14 20.56 3.10 29.48
N ALA A 15 20.38 4.40 29.70
CA ALA A 15 19.32 5.18 29.08
C ALA A 15 19.59 5.43 27.59
N GLU A 16 20.83 5.75 27.23
CA GLU A 16 21.23 5.89 25.83
C GLU A 16 21.11 4.56 25.08
N ALA A 17 21.57 3.45 25.66
CA ALA A 17 21.39 2.11 25.09
C ALA A 17 19.90 1.78 24.91
N SER A 18 19.07 2.13 25.90
CA SER A 18 17.62 1.96 25.83
C SER A 18 16.97 2.75 24.70
N LEU A 19 17.42 3.98 24.48
CA LEU A 19 16.96 4.83 23.37
C LEU A 19 17.46 4.32 22.03
N GLN A 20 18.69 3.82 21.97
CA GLN A 20 19.27 3.22 20.77
C GLN A 20 18.52 1.95 20.33
N ALA A 21 18.02 1.17 21.28
CA ALA A 21 17.21 -0.02 21.02
C ALA A 21 15.83 0.27 20.41
N VAL A 22 15.26 1.46 20.64
CA VAL A 22 14.01 1.89 20.00
C VAL A 22 14.24 2.07 18.50
N SER A 23 13.29 1.64 17.66
CA SER A 23 13.45 1.82 16.22
C SER A 23 13.61 3.30 15.81
N LEU A 24 14.37 3.52 14.74
CA LEU A 24 14.59 4.88 14.20
C LEU A 24 13.27 5.56 13.79
N VAL A 25 12.30 4.78 13.31
CA VAL A 25 10.98 5.26 12.90
C VAL A 25 10.25 5.90 14.07
N ILE A 26 10.24 5.26 15.24
CA ILE A 26 9.57 5.80 16.43
C ILE A 26 10.30 7.00 17.02
N ARG A 27 11.64 6.99 17.02
CA ARG A 27 12.40 8.19 17.41
C ARG A 27 12.06 9.38 16.53
N LYS A 28 11.97 9.18 15.21
CA LYS A 28 11.53 10.22 14.25
C LYS A 28 10.09 10.66 14.50
N LEU A 29 9.18 9.73 14.77
CA LEU A 29 7.79 10.04 15.10
C LEU A 29 7.69 10.93 16.34
N PHE A 30 8.41 10.61 17.42
CA PHE A 30 8.42 11.42 18.64
C PHE A 30 9.02 12.81 18.39
N MET A 31 10.08 12.91 17.57
CA MET A 31 10.61 14.22 17.16
C MET A 31 9.58 15.02 16.36
N LEU A 32 8.83 14.39 15.46
CA LEU A 32 7.76 15.03 14.69
C LEU A 32 6.61 15.49 15.60
N LEU A 33 6.13 14.63 16.49
CA LEU A 33 5.07 14.98 17.44
C LEU A 33 5.50 16.11 18.38
N HIS A 34 6.76 16.12 18.83
CA HIS A 34 7.29 17.24 19.58
C HIS A 34 7.38 18.51 18.74
N GLY A 35 7.80 18.43 17.47
CA GLY A 35 7.84 19.57 16.56
C GLY A 35 6.47 20.18 16.26
N SER A 36 5.43 19.35 16.14
CA SER A 36 4.06 19.79 15.83
C SER A 36 3.29 20.31 17.05
N TYR A 37 3.44 19.68 18.21
CA TYR A 37 2.63 19.98 19.41
C TYR A 37 3.45 20.57 20.57
N GLY A 38 4.76 20.70 20.42
CA GLY A 38 5.65 21.25 21.44
C GLY A 38 5.64 20.44 22.73
N SER A 39 5.59 21.17 23.85
CA SER A 39 5.59 20.59 25.20
C SER A 39 4.30 19.86 25.56
N LEU A 40 3.21 20.09 24.83
CA LEU A 40 1.91 19.44 25.06
C LEU A 40 1.98 17.92 24.86
N PHE A 41 2.83 17.46 23.95
CA PHE A 41 3.08 16.04 23.73
C PHE A 41 4.03 15.47 24.78
N THR A 42 5.18 16.12 25.00
CA THR A 42 6.23 15.59 25.87
C THR A 42 5.86 15.59 27.35
N SER A 43 5.03 16.54 27.80
CA SER A 43 4.58 16.63 29.19
C SER A 43 3.79 15.41 29.66
N LYS A 44 3.08 14.72 28.76
CA LYS A 44 2.32 13.50 29.07
C LYS A 44 3.19 12.35 29.57
N PHE A 45 4.47 12.36 29.23
CA PHE A 45 5.42 11.31 29.59
C PHE A 45 6.48 11.78 30.58
N ALA A 46 6.40 13.04 31.04
CA ALA A 46 7.33 13.58 32.00
C ALA A 46 7.07 12.98 33.38
N THR A 47 8.05 12.26 33.92
CA THR A 47 8.00 11.66 35.26
C THR A 47 8.85 12.43 36.27
N GLY A 48 9.73 13.31 35.80
CA GLY A 48 10.71 14.02 36.63
C GLY A 48 11.89 13.13 37.06
N GLN A 49 11.85 11.83 36.73
CA GLN A 49 12.94 10.90 36.97
C GLN A 49 13.89 10.90 35.77
N MET A 50 14.99 11.63 35.90
CA MET A 50 16.01 11.72 34.85
C MET A 50 16.93 10.50 34.86
N ALA A 51 17.32 10.05 33.67
CA ALA A 51 18.44 9.15 33.43
C ALA A 51 19.38 9.86 32.46
N GLY A 52 20.43 10.50 33.00
CA GLY A 52 21.24 11.47 32.27
C GLY A 52 20.39 12.66 31.80
N LYS A 53 20.46 12.97 30.49
CA LYS A 53 19.70 14.05 29.83
C LYS A 53 18.25 13.70 29.44
N HIS A 54 17.80 12.46 29.70
CA HIS A 54 16.50 11.98 29.24
C HIS A 54 15.57 11.61 30.40
N ASP A 55 14.27 11.91 30.28
CA ASP A 55 13.27 11.48 31.26
C ASP A 55 12.96 9.98 31.05
N LYS A 56 12.97 9.19 32.13
CA LYS A 56 12.69 7.76 32.10
C LYS A 56 11.31 7.43 31.55
N GLY A 57 10.32 8.28 31.82
CA GLY A 57 8.96 8.16 31.29
C GLY A 57 8.91 8.34 29.78
N ALA A 58 9.67 9.29 29.23
CA ALA A 58 9.78 9.48 27.79
C ALA A 58 10.45 8.26 27.10
N ILE A 59 11.52 7.72 27.68
CA ILE A 59 12.17 6.50 27.18
C ILE A 59 11.19 5.30 27.22
N SER A 60 10.48 5.13 28.33
CA SER A 60 9.49 4.07 28.49
C SER A 60 8.36 4.19 27.47
N ALA A 61 7.84 5.40 27.25
CA ALA A 61 6.81 5.67 26.26
C ALA A 61 7.28 5.31 24.84
N MET A 62 8.50 5.71 24.45
CA MET A 62 9.07 5.33 23.16
C MET A 62 9.15 3.81 23.00
N LYS A 63 9.57 3.05 24.02
CA LYS A 63 9.59 1.57 23.98
C LYS A 63 8.20 0.97 23.80
N VAL A 64 7.20 1.50 24.50
CA VAL A 64 5.81 1.02 24.39
C VAL A 64 5.25 1.29 22.99
N TRP A 65 5.49 2.48 22.45
CA TRP A 65 5.08 2.85 21.10
C TRP A 65 5.78 1.97 20.06
N ASP A 66 7.07 1.70 20.23
CA ASP A 66 7.84 0.82 19.35
C ASP A 66 7.30 -0.61 19.33
N ALA A 67 7.05 -1.19 20.51
CA ALA A 67 6.46 -2.52 20.60
C ALA A 67 5.09 -2.59 19.90
N LYS A 68 4.23 -1.59 20.10
CA LYS A 68 2.86 -1.58 19.53
C LYS A 68 2.85 -1.32 18.03
N LEU A 69 3.68 -0.40 17.56
CA LEU A 69 3.71 0.00 16.15
C LEU A 69 4.60 -0.90 15.28
N SER A 70 5.39 -1.80 15.88
CA SER A 70 6.22 -2.79 15.17
C SER A 70 5.44 -3.68 14.19
N ARG A 71 4.13 -3.84 14.38
CA ARG A 71 3.25 -4.59 13.45
C ARG A 71 3.01 -3.87 12.13
N PHE A 72 3.25 -2.56 12.07
CA PHE A 72 3.04 -1.75 10.89
C PHE A 72 4.34 -1.59 10.11
N PRO A 73 4.29 -1.61 8.76
CA PRO A 73 5.42 -1.21 7.94
C PRO A 73 5.84 0.23 8.28
N ALA A 74 7.14 0.50 8.25
CA ALA A 74 7.68 1.85 8.50
C ALA A 74 7.02 2.92 7.62
N THR A 75 6.73 2.58 6.35
CA THR A 75 6.06 3.47 5.40
C THR A 75 4.64 3.85 5.83
N VAL A 76 3.90 2.93 6.47
CA VAL A 76 2.55 3.20 7.00
C VAL A 76 2.63 4.16 8.18
N VAL A 77 3.60 3.97 9.08
CA VAL A 77 3.82 4.87 10.23
C VAL A 77 4.17 6.28 9.77
N GLU A 78 5.06 6.41 8.78
CA GLU A 78 5.45 7.70 8.20
C GLU A 78 4.27 8.40 7.48
N GLN A 79 3.48 7.64 6.72
CA GLN A 79 2.30 8.17 6.06
C GLN A 79 1.22 8.61 7.07
N ALA A 80 0.97 7.83 8.11
CA ALA A 80 0.06 8.21 9.20
C ALA A 80 0.54 9.50 9.88
N ALA A 81 1.85 9.61 10.16
CA ALA A 81 2.44 10.83 10.74
C ALA A 81 2.29 12.06 9.82
N SER A 82 2.38 11.90 8.50
CA SER A 82 2.18 13.02 7.56
C SER A 82 0.73 13.56 7.52
N ARG A 83 -0.27 12.73 7.84
CA ARG A 83 -1.69 13.11 7.87
C ARG A 83 -2.10 13.76 9.19
N LEU A 84 -1.25 13.65 10.20
CA LEU A 84 -1.52 13.97 11.58
C LEU A 84 -1.83 15.45 11.80
N ALA A 85 -1.13 16.34 11.10
CA ALA A 85 -1.40 17.78 11.16
C ALA A 85 -2.78 18.17 10.59
N ALA A 86 -3.33 17.38 9.67
CA ALA A 86 -4.65 17.63 9.08
C ALA A 86 -5.79 17.06 9.92
N GLU A 87 -5.59 15.89 10.53
CA GLU A 87 -6.64 15.18 11.29
C GLU A 87 -6.68 15.55 12.78
N HIS A 88 -5.55 15.97 13.35
CA HIS A 88 -5.39 16.28 14.77
C HIS A 88 -4.67 17.62 14.99
N ALA A 89 -5.23 18.72 14.50
CA ALA A 89 -4.57 20.03 14.58
C ALA A 89 -4.37 20.53 16.03
N ASP A 90 -5.37 20.35 16.90
CA ASP A 90 -5.38 20.98 18.22
C ASP A 90 -4.62 20.20 19.30
N PHE A 91 -4.62 18.87 19.22
CA PHE A 91 -4.08 18.01 20.28
C PHE A 91 -3.28 16.83 19.73
N PRO A 92 -2.14 16.47 20.37
CA PRO A 92 -1.36 15.32 19.96
C PRO A 92 -2.15 14.03 20.19
N PRO A 93 -2.17 13.12 19.20
CA PRO A 93 -2.86 11.84 19.35
C PRO A 93 -2.20 10.99 20.44
N ASN A 94 -3.03 10.21 21.14
CA ASN A 94 -2.55 9.14 22.00
C ASN A 94 -2.20 7.89 21.16
N LEU A 95 -1.56 6.90 21.78
CA LEU A 95 -1.12 5.69 21.08
C LEU A 95 -2.27 4.95 20.37
N PRO A 96 -3.42 4.66 21.01
CA PRO A 96 -4.57 4.05 20.32
C PRO A 96 -5.09 4.85 19.12
N GLN A 97 -5.14 6.19 19.22
CA GLN A 97 -5.54 7.06 18.10
C GLN A 97 -4.55 6.93 16.95
N PHE A 98 -3.26 6.93 17.24
CA PHE A 98 -2.23 6.76 16.22
C PHE A 98 -2.23 5.35 15.60
N GLU A 99 -2.54 4.31 16.38
CA GLU A 99 -2.75 2.94 15.85
C GLU A 99 -3.91 2.93 14.85
N GLN A 100 -5.04 3.57 15.16
CA GLN A 100 -6.18 3.68 14.25
C GLN A 100 -5.82 4.40 12.95
N MET A 101 -4.99 5.45 13.02
CA MET A 101 -4.49 6.12 11.83
C MET A 101 -3.60 5.20 10.99
N CYS A 102 -2.73 4.41 11.62
CA CYS A 102 -1.91 3.42 10.92
C CYS A 102 -2.79 2.36 10.25
N ASP A 103 -3.82 1.86 10.93
CA ASP A 103 -4.80 0.93 10.36
C ASP A 103 -5.55 1.55 9.17
N ALA A 104 -5.93 2.83 9.25
CA ALA A 104 -6.62 3.54 8.17
C ALA A 104 -5.74 3.79 6.93
N VAL A 105 -4.43 3.96 7.14
CA VAL A 105 -3.43 4.13 6.07
C VAL A 105 -3.01 2.78 5.48
N MET A 106 -3.13 1.68 6.25
CA MET A 106 -2.67 0.37 5.83
C MET A 106 -3.33 -0.06 4.50
N PRO A 107 -2.55 -0.46 3.49
CA PRO A 107 -3.10 -0.94 2.23
C PRO A 107 -4.06 -2.11 2.47
N ARG A 108 -5.31 -1.96 2.03
CA ARG A 108 -6.29 -3.04 2.10
C ARG A 108 -5.85 -4.16 1.17
N GLN A 109 -5.60 -5.33 1.73
CA GLN A 109 -5.32 -6.52 0.94
C GLN A 109 -6.58 -6.93 0.17
N THR A 110 -6.43 -7.20 -1.12
CA THR A 110 -7.49 -7.79 -1.94
C THR A 110 -7.78 -9.23 -1.49
N TYR A 111 -8.97 -9.75 -1.79
CA TYR A 111 -9.33 -11.14 -1.48
C TYR A 111 -8.29 -12.13 -2.01
N ALA A 112 -7.81 -11.93 -3.24
CA ALA A 112 -6.77 -12.78 -3.83
C ALA A 112 -5.46 -12.76 -3.04
N GLN A 113 -5.00 -11.59 -2.58
CA GLN A 113 -3.80 -11.47 -1.74
C GLN A 113 -3.98 -12.13 -0.36
N GLN A 114 -5.15 -11.95 0.26
CA GLN A 114 -5.46 -12.56 1.56
C GLN A 114 -5.47 -14.09 1.50
N GLN A 115 -5.97 -14.65 0.40
CA GLN A 115 -6.05 -16.10 0.17
C GLN A 115 -4.79 -16.68 -0.49
N GLY A 116 -3.76 -15.86 -0.73
CA GLY A 116 -2.54 -16.31 -1.41
C GLY A 116 -2.79 -16.84 -2.83
N LEU A 117 -3.88 -16.40 -3.48
CA LEU A 117 -4.24 -16.84 -4.82
C LEU A 117 -3.32 -16.17 -5.85
N SER A 118 -2.68 -16.98 -6.68
CA SER A 118 -1.90 -16.49 -7.82
C SER A 118 -2.80 -15.79 -8.82
N ALA A 119 -2.34 -14.66 -9.37
CA ALA A 119 -3.02 -14.00 -10.48
C ALA A 119 -3.16 -14.98 -11.66
N LEU A 120 -4.36 -15.04 -12.23
CA LEU A 120 -4.58 -15.82 -13.45
C LEU A 120 -3.69 -15.26 -14.57
N PRO A 121 -3.16 -16.12 -15.46
CA PRO A 121 -2.47 -15.65 -16.64
C PRO A 121 -3.41 -14.75 -17.45
N ALA A 122 -2.86 -13.70 -18.05
CA ALA A 122 -3.63 -12.84 -18.94
C ALA A 122 -4.28 -13.69 -20.05
N PRO A 123 -5.54 -13.43 -20.42
CA PRO A 123 -6.18 -14.17 -21.49
C PRO A 123 -5.35 -14.00 -22.77
N VAL A 124 -4.87 -15.11 -23.31
CA VAL A 124 -4.13 -15.11 -24.58
C VAL A 124 -5.13 -14.74 -25.67
N ALA A 125 -4.96 -13.57 -26.28
CA ALA A 125 -5.78 -13.19 -27.42
C ALA A 125 -5.62 -14.24 -28.53
N ALA A 126 -6.72 -14.86 -28.95
CA ALA A 126 -6.70 -15.80 -30.06
C ALA A 126 -6.14 -15.09 -31.29
N GLN A 127 -5.07 -15.63 -31.87
CA GLN A 127 -4.51 -15.05 -33.07
C GLN A 127 -5.49 -15.23 -34.23
N PRO A 128 -5.81 -14.16 -34.98
CA PRO A 128 -6.73 -14.26 -36.10
C PRO A 128 -6.15 -15.22 -37.17
N VAL A 129 -6.98 -16.11 -37.67
CA VAL A 129 -6.62 -17.00 -38.78
C VAL A 129 -6.34 -16.13 -40.01
N LYS A 130 -5.18 -16.34 -40.65
CA LYS A 130 -4.80 -15.61 -41.86
C LYS A 130 -5.32 -16.35 -43.08
N VAL A 131 -6.27 -15.73 -43.78
CA VAL A 131 -6.78 -16.23 -45.07
C VAL A 131 -6.16 -15.45 -46.22
N SER A 132 -5.75 -16.16 -47.27
CA SER A 132 -5.33 -15.56 -48.54
C SER A 132 -6.49 -15.64 -49.52
N LEU A 133 -7.04 -14.49 -49.91
CA LEU A 133 -8.15 -14.38 -50.85
C LEU A 133 -7.76 -13.48 -52.03
N GLN A 134 -8.21 -13.83 -53.23
CA GLN A 134 -8.10 -12.95 -54.39
C GLN A 134 -9.06 -11.76 -54.23
N GLN A 135 -8.55 -10.54 -54.31
CA GLN A 135 -9.36 -9.32 -54.21
C GLN A 135 -10.24 -9.18 -55.45
N ARG A 136 -11.53 -8.86 -55.23
CA ARG A 136 -12.48 -8.55 -56.32
C ARG A 136 -12.79 -7.07 -56.41
N ASN A 137 -12.38 -6.26 -55.42
CA ASN A 137 -12.52 -4.81 -55.39
C ASN A 137 -13.96 -4.29 -55.56
N ASP A 138 -14.94 -5.06 -55.08
CA ASP A 138 -16.38 -4.73 -55.15
C ASP A 138 -16.96 -4.24 -53.81
N GLY A 139 -16.08 -3.85 -52.87
CA GLY A 139 -16.45 -3.42 -51.52
C GLY A 139 -16.91 -4.54 -50.57
N LYS A 140 -17.02 -5.80 -51.04
CA LYS A 140 -17.43 -6.96 -50.23
C LYS A 140 -16.28 -7.87 -49.80
N ASP A 141 -15.04 -7.50 -50.12
CA ASP A 141 -13.85 -8.29 -49.76
C ASP A 141 -13.65 -8.44 -48.25
N TRP A 142 -14.09 -7.47 -47.44
CA TRP A 142 -14.09 -7.60 -45.99
C TRP A 142 -14.99 -8.75 -45.51
N ALA A 143 -16.16 -8.92 -46.13
CA ALA A 143 -17.12 -9.96 -45.77
C ALA A 143 -16.63 -11.34 -46.18
N ARG A 144 -16.05 -11.47 -47.39
CA ARG A 144 -15.42 -12.73 -47.83
C ARG A 144 -14.30 -13.16 -46.90
N ARG A 145 -13.47 -12.22 -46.45
CA ARG A 145 -12.38 -12.49 -45.51
C ARG A 145 -12.88 -12.97 -44.16
N ILE A 146 -13.96 -12.38 -43.63
CA ILE A 146 -14.56 -12.84 -42.38
C ILE A 146 -15.16 -14.23 -42.55
N VAL A 147 -15.95 -14.48 -43.60
CA VAL A 147 -16.55 -15.81 -43.83
C VAL A 147 -15.49 -16.88 -44.04
N ALA A 148 -14.46 -16.63 -44.86
CA ALA A 148 -13.36 -17.57 -45.06
C ALA A 148 -12.60 -17.87 -43.77
N ARG A 149 -12.41 -16.87 -42.89
CA ARG A 149 -11.82 -17.09 -41.57
C ARG A 149 -12.71 -17.95 -40.68
N MET A 150 -14.02 -17.71 -40.69
CA MET A 150 -14.98 -18.54 -39.94
C MET A 150 -15.02 -19.98 -40.44
N GLU A 151 -14.96 -20.20 -41.76
CA GLU A 151 -14.90 -21.53 -42.37
C GLU A 151 -13.62 -22.28 -41.98
N GLN A 152 -12.52 -21.57 -41.77
CA GLN A 152 -11.26 -22.12 -41.23
C GLN A 152 -11.25 -22.26 -39.70
N GLY A 153 -12.39 -22.06 -39.03
CA GLY A 153 -12.53 -22.28 -37.59
C GLY A 153 -12.00 -21.15 -36.71
N ASP A 154 -11.91 -19.92 -37.23
CA ASP A 154 -11.44 -18.77 -36.46
C ASP A 154 -12.42 -18.38 -35.35
N THR A 155 -12.02 -18.65 -34.11
CA THR A 155 -12.79 -18.34 -32.89
C THR A 155 -12.65 -16.88 -32.43
N SER A 156 -11.77 -16.09 -33.08
CA SER A 156 -11.57 -14.67 -32.76
C SER A 156 -12.69 -13.78 -33.33
N ILE A 157 -13.56 -14.31 -34.18
CA ILE A 157 -14.62 -13.54 -34.86
C ILE A 157 -15.86 -13.50 -33.98
N SER A 158 -16.32 -12.29 -33.66
CA SER A 158 -17.57 -12.12 -32.93
C SER A 158 -18.78 -12.62 -33.75
N MET A 159 -19.80 -13.14 -33.06
CA MET A 159 -21.05 -13.56 -33.69
C MET A 159 -21.67 -12.46 -34.57
N TYR A 160 -21.64 -11.21 -34.09
CA TYR A 160 -22.17 -10.07 -34.83
C TYR A 160 -21.42 -9.85 -36.14
N SER A 161 -20.08 -9.80 -36.10
CA SER A 161 -19.24 -9.61 -37.28
C SER A 161 -19.44 -10.72 -38.31
N GLY A 162 -19.58 -11.97 -37.86
CA GLY A 162 -19.87 -13.11 -38.74
C GLY A 162 -21.22 -12.99 -39.43
N LYS A 163 -22.27 -12.64 -38.67
CA LYS A 163 -23.62 -12.43 -39.20
C LYS A 163 -23.66 -11.32 -40.25
N SER A 164 -23.05 -10.17 -39.95
CA SER A 164 -22.96 -9.04 -40.88
C SER A 164 -22.23 -9.40 -42.18
N ALA A 165 -21.16 -10.19 -42.10
CA ALA A 165 -20.43 -10.65 -43.28
C ALA A 165 -21.29 -11.56 -44.16
N ARG A 166 -22.01 -12.52 -43.57
CA ARG A 166 -22.94 -13.39 -44.31
C ARG A 166 -24.07 -12.61 -44.98
N MET A 167 -24.66 -11.63 -44.28
CA MET A 167 -25.68 -10.74 -44.86
C MET A 167 -25.15 -9.94 -46.04
N ALA A 168 -23.94 -9.37 -45.96
CA ALA A 168 -23.34 -8.61 -47.05
C ALA A 168 -23.12 -9.45 -48.32
N LEU A 169 -22.88 -10.75 -48.15
CA LEU A 169 -22.74 -11.74 -49.23
C LEU A 169 -24.07 -12.35 -49.68
N GLY A 170 -25.19 -12.03 -49.03
CA GLY A 170 -26.51 -12.59 -49.35
C GLY A 170 -26.70 -14.04 -48.89
N LEU A 171 -25.87 -14.53 -47.97
CA LEU A 171 -25.94 -15.88 -47.41
C LEU A 171 -26.97 -16.02 -46.27
N GLU A 172 -27.38 -14.90 -45.68
CA GLU A 172 -28.43 -14.83 -44.66
C GLU A 172 -29.38 -13.67 -44.96
N VAL A 173 -30.69 -13.88 -44.73
CA VAL A 173 -31.73 -12.86 -44.90
C VAL A 173 -31.80 -11.98 -43.65
N LYS A 174 -31.96 -10.67 -43.86
CA LYS A 174 -32.22 -9.72 -42.76
C LYS A 174 -33.64 -9.97 -42.24
N VAL A 175 -33.75 -10.65 -41.11
CA VAL A 175 -34.98 -10.73 -40.31
C VAL A 175 -35.21 -9.40 -39.60
#